data_AF-A0A7S1PAB2-F1
#
_entry.id   AF-A0A7S1PAB2-F1
#
_cell.length_a   1.000
_cell.length_b   1.000
_cell.length_c   1.000
_cell.angle_alpha   90.00
_cell.angle_beta   90.00
_cell.angle_gamma   90.00
#
_symmetry.space_group_name_H-M   'P 1'
#
loop_
_entity.id
_entity.type
_entity.pdbx_description
1 polymer ?
#
loop_
_entity_poly.entity_id
_entity_poly.type
_entity_poly.pdbx_seq_one_letter_code
_entity_poly.pdbx_strand_id
1 'polypeptide(L)'
;MQLAQQAAGAGQGAAAAAAGPQQAPVWVAHDLQFVVVSEQDLPANHPYHQAYRATDPVVRDGSCLHPTFTNLLTQCVFSLWYSLVRQERLLDARVGEDNPKYRSLLTQTANDDDCFVISWREDRRDLNAANPREQCIILMSGYKEGDSFAAYLRLSNGFLWLYTTETAVGGGASGLDKYPETMRHARRVLGRYGLLSDVLDGGTIHA
;
A
#
# COMPACT_ATOMS: atom_id res chain seq x y z
N MET A 1 65.42 41.19 -32.73
CA MET A 1 64.65 41.63 -31.56
C MET A 1 63.55 40.59 -31.33
N GLN A 2 63.77 39.58 -30.49
CA GLN A 2 63.52 39.56 -29.02
C GLN A 2 62.03 39.80 -28.71
N LEU A 3 61.31 39.02 -27.91
CA LEU A 3 61.67 37.95 -26.96
C LEU A 3 60.38 37.15 -26.64
N ALA A 4 60.56 35.91 -26.24
CA ALA A 4 59.55 35.03 -25.68
C ALA A 4 59.00 35.54 -24.33
N GLN A 5 57.79 35.09 -23.96
CA GLN A 5 57.46 34.88 -22.54
C GLN A 5 56.37 33.81 -22.37
N GLN A 6 56.81 32.66 -21.82
CA GLN A 6 55.98 31.72 -21.06
C GLN A 6 55.54 32.38 -19.74
N ALA A 7 54.34 32.02 -19.26
CA ALA A 7 54.09 31.93 -17.83
C ALA A 7 53.12 30.78 -17.53
N ALA A 8 53.62 29.82 -16.77
CA ALA A 8 52.88 28.76 -16.13
C ALA A 8 52.08 29.33 -14.95
N GLY A 9 50.90 28.75 -14.66
CA GLY A 9 50.05 29.18 -13.56
C GLY A 9 49.18 28.04 -13.03
N ALA A 10 49.75 27.32 -12.05
CA ALA A 10 49.10 26.67 -10.90
C ALA A 10 47.77 25.91 -11.12
N GLY A 11 47.85 24.59 -11.02
CA GLY A 11 46.72 23.76 -10.67
C GLY A 11 46.15 24.13 -9.30
N GLN A 12 44.88 24.52 -9.29
CA GLN A 12 44.02 24.49 -8.10
C GLN A 12 43.15 23.25 -8.21
N GLY A 13 43.52 22.22 -7.45
CA GLY A 13 42.63 21.12 -7.13
C GLY A 13 41.46 21.67 -6.32
N ALA A 14 40.36 21.99 -7.00
CA ALA A 14 39.07 22.20 -6.35
C ALA A 14 38.61 20.83 -5.82
N ALA A 15 38.85 20.59 -4.54
CA ALA A 15 38.16 19.56 -3.81
C ALA A 15 36.66 19.86 -3.93
N ALA A 16 35.96 19.10 -4.77
CA ALA A 16 34.51 19.12 -4.84
C ALA A 16 34.00 18.76 -3.44
N ALA A 17 33.60 19.79 -2.68
CA ALA A 17 32.85 19.59 -1.46
C ALA A 17 31.64 18.75 -1.85
N ALA A 18 31.60 17.51 -1.36
CA ALA A 18 30.47 16.62 -1.56
C ALA A 18 29.24 17.39 -1.07
N ALA A 19 28.41 17.84 -2.02
CA ALA A 19 27.16 18.48 -1.71
C ALA A 19 26.41 17.52 -0.78
N GLY A 20 26.13 17.98 0.45
CA GLY A 20 25.34 17.19 1.40
C GLY A 20 24.04 16.75 0.72
N PRO A 21 23.47 15.60 1.11
CA PRO A 21 22.28 15.05 0.48
C PRO A 21 21.21 16.15 0.39
N GLN A 22 20.86 16.52 -0.84
CA GLN A 22 19.89 17.57 -1.12
C GLN A 22 18.55 17.08 -0.57
N GLN A 23 18.06 17.73 0.48
CA GLN A 23 16.78 17.35 1.09
C GLN A 23 15.68 17.47 0.02
N ALA A 24 14.99 16.37 -0.23
CA ALA A 24 13.86 16.37 -1.15
C ALA A 24 12.78 17.34 -0.66
N PRO A 25 12.11 18.07 -1.57
CA PRO A 25 11.04 18.99 -1.20
C PRO A 25 9.91 18.23 -0.51
N VAL A 26 9.43 18.78 0.61
CA VAL A 26 8.24 18.29 1.33
C VAL A 26 7.02 18.99 0.75
N TRP A 27 6.02 18.21 0.34
CA TRP A 27 4.75 18.72 -0.14
C TRP A 27 3.70 18.63 0.97
N VAL A 28 2.92 19.69 1.13
CA VAL A 28 1.82 19.76 2.10
C VAL A 28 0.53 20.02 1.35
N ALA A 29 -0.41 19.07 1.42
CA ALA A 29 -1.75 19.22 0.89
C ALA A 29 -2.75 18.98 2.03
N HIS A 30 -3.31 20.06 2.57
CA HIS A 30 -4.12 20.01 3.80
C HIS A 30 -3.27 19.46 4.97
N ASP A 31 -3.63 18.31 5.54
CA ASP A 31 -2.88 17.62 6.59
C ASP A 31 -1.96 16.50 6.06
N LEU A 32 -1.94 16.29 4.74
CA LEU A 32 -1.08 15.28 4.12
C LEU A 32 0.31 15.85 3.86
N GLN A 33 1.32 15.31 4.54
CA GLN A 33 2.73 15.63 4.31
C GLN A 33 3.42 14.45 3.63
N PHE A 34 3.97 14.67 2.45
CA PHE A 34 4.67 13.60 1.73
C PHE A 34 5.92 14.10 1.01
N VAL A 35 6.80 13.14 0.72
CA VAL A 35 8.02 13.33 -0.05
C VAL A 35 7.97 12.42 -1.26
N VAL A 36 8.30 12.96 -2.43
CA VAL A 36 8.49 12.15 -3.63
C VAL A 36 9.87 11.48 -3.54
N VAL A 37 9.90 10.15 -3.68
CA VAL A 37 11.14 9.37 -3.69
C VAL A 37 11.53 9.15 -5.14
N SER A 38 12.69 9.65 -5.55
CA SER A 38 13.14 9.46 -6.92
C SER A 38 13.54 8.00 -7.16
N GLU A 39 13.49 7.55 -8.41
CA GLU A 39 13.96 6.22 -8.79
C GLU A 39 15.41 5.96 -8.38
N GLN A 40 16.26 6.99 -8.40
CA GLN A 40 17.68 6.91 -8.03
C GLN A 40 17.89 6.72 -6.52
N ASP A 41 16.94 7.17 -5.71
CA ASP A 41 17.00 7.02 -4.25
C ASP A 41 16.52 5.63 -3.79
N LEU A 42 15.81 4.89 -4.65
CA LEU A 42 15.40 3.53 -4.37
C LEU A 42 16.59 2.56 -4.48
N PRO A 43 16.82 1.68 -3.49
CA PRO A 43 17.83 0.62 -3.61
C PRO A 43 17.61 -0.22 -4.87
N ALA A 44 18.68 -0.64 -5.55
CA ALA A 44 18.58 -1.31 -6.86
C ALA A 44 17.64 -2.52 -6.91
N ASN A 45 17.47 -3.23 -5.79
CA ASN A 45 16.58 -4.40 -5.67
C ASN A 45 15.25 -4.09 -4.96
N HIS A 46 14.90 -2.82 -4.79
CA HIS A 46 13.66 -2.41 -4.15
C HIS A 46 12.47 -2.76 -5.06
N PRO A 47 11.40 -3.42 -4.58
CA PRO A 47 10.32 -3.90 -5.45
C PRO A 47 9.57 -2.78 -6.19
N TYR A 48 9.58 -1.55 -5.66
CA TYR A 48 8.96 -0.42 -6.35
C TYR A 48 9.77 0.10 -7.55
N HIS A 49 11.03 -0.35 -7.77
CA HIS A 49 11.75 -0.04 -9.00
C HIS A 49 10.99 -0.54 -10.24
N GLN A 50 10.48 -1.77 -10.20
CA GLN A 50 9.82 -2.39 -11.36
C GLN A 50 8.52 -1.67 -11.77
N ALA A 51 7.84 -1.04 -10.82
CA ALA A 51 6.58 -0.34 -11.03
C ALA A 51 6.75 1.19 -11.12
N TYR A 52 7.98 1.70 -11.06
CA TYR A 52 8.23 3.13 -11.00
C TYR A 52 7.77 3.83 -12.28
N ARG A 53 7.10 4.98 -12.11
CA ARG A 53 6.70 5.85 -13.20
C ARG A 53 6.94 7.30 -12.80
N ALA A 54 7.68 8.05 -13.60
CA ALA A 54 7.96 9.46 -13.29
C ALA A 54 6.68 10.32 -13.19
N THR A 55 5.61 9.95 -13.90
CA THR A 55 4.31 10.64 -13.86
C THR A 55 3.43 10.23 -12.67
N ASP A 56 3.77 9.14 -11.98
CA ASP A 56 3.06 8.65 -10.78
C ASP A 56 4.09 8.00 -9.82
N PRO A 57 4.98 8.81 -9.23
CA PRO A 57 6.20 8.34 -8.58
C PRO A 57 5.91 7.69 -7.23
N VAL A 58 6.90 6.97 -6.70
CA VAL A 58 6.89 6.48 -5.33
C VAL A 58 6.85 7.68 -4.38
N VAL A 59 5.98 7.60 -3.37
CA VAL A 59 5.83 8.67 -2.37
C VAL A 59 5.93 8.12 -0.96
N ARG A 60 6.50 8.92 -0.08
CA ARG A 60 6.65 8.63 1.34
C ARG A 60 5.76 9.54 2.15
N ASP A 61 4.92 8.95 3.00
CA ASP A 61 4.15 9.65 4.04
C ASP A 61 4.55 9.05 5.40
N GLY A 62 5.23 9.84 6.22
CA GLY A 62 5.71 9.38 7.52
C GLY A 62 6.64 8.16 7.42
N SER A 63 6.22 7.02 7.99
CA SER A 63 6.92 5.72 7.95
C SER A 63 6.42 4.79 6.84
N CYS A 64 5.44 5.24 6.05
CA CYS A 64 4.83 4.49 4.96
C CYS A 64 5.43 4.94 3.62
N LEU A 65 5.66 3.98 2.76
CA LEU A 65 6.11 4.14 1.39
C LEU A 65 5.03 3.58 0.48
N HIS A 66 4.52 4.41 -0.42
CA HIS A 66 3.50 4.05 -1.39
C HIS A 66 4.15 3.84 -2.76
N PRO A 67 3.77 2.78 -3.49
CA PRO A 67 4.37 2.46 -4.78
C PRO A 67 4.11 3.55 -5.82
N THR A 68 3.03 4.32 -5.68
CA THR A 68 2.68 5.44 -6.54
C THR A 68 1.99 6.56 -5.76
N PHE A 69 1.94 7.77 -6.31
CA PHE A 69 1.22 8.91 -5.73
C PHE A 69 -0.30 8.66 -5.76
N THR A 70 -0.81 8.05 -6.84
CA THR A 70 -2.21 7.60 -6.90
C THR A 70 -2.56 6.69 -5.74
N ASN A 71 -1.68 5.74 -5.37
CA ASN A 71 -1.92 4.83 -4.26
C ASN A 71 -2.05 5.58 -2.92
N LEU A 72 -1.20 6.58 -2.66
CA LEU A 72 -1.32 7.46 -1.49
C LEU A 72 -2.67 8.18 -1.49
N LEU A 73 -3.03 8.84 -2.60
CA LEU A 73 -4.31 9.55 -2.68
C LEU A 73 -5.50 8.62 -2.47
N THR A 74 -5.49 7.42 -3.05
CA THR A 74 -6.58 6.46 -2.83
C THR A 74 -6.63 5.98 -1.37
N GLN A 75 -5.49 5.78 -0.72
CA GLN A 75 -5.47 5.46 0.71
C GLN A 75 -6.03 6.62 1.55
N CYS A 76 -5.72 7.87 1.23
CA CYS A 76 -6.27 9.03 1.92
C CYS A 76 -7.78 9.12 1.76
N VAL A 77 -8.29 8.99 0.52
CA VAL A 77 -9.73 8.99 0.24
C VAL A 77 -10.42 7.85 0.98
N PHE A 78 -9.84 6.65 0.95
CA PHE A 78 -10.36 5.50 1.68
C PHE A 78 -10.39 5.73 3.19
N SER A 79 -9.34 6.34 3.76
CA SER A 79 -9.25 6.64 5.20
C SER A 79 -10.28 7.69 5.63
N LEU A 80 -10.53 8.69 4.79
CA LEU A 80 -11.59 9.68 5.01
C LEU A 80 -12.97 9.03 4.92
N TRP A 81 -13.22 8.22 3.89
CA TRP A 81 -14.49 7.50 3.75
C TRP A 81 -14.75 6.59 4.95
N TYR A 82 -13.72 5.87 5.41
CA TYR A 82 -13.77 5.00 6.59
C TYR A 82 -14.19 5.75 7.87
N SER A 83 -13.79 7.01 8.04
CA SER A 83 -14.14 7.81 9.23
C SER A 83 -15.56 8.37 9.18
N LEU A 84 -16.14 8.49 7.98
CA LEU A 84 -17.48 9.04 7.76
C LEU A 84 -18.56 7.97 7.66
N VAL A 85 -18.20 6.75 7.23
CA VAL A 85 -19.16 5.66 7.00
C VAL A 85 -19.07 4.62 8.10
N ARG A 86 -20.23 4.32 8.71
CA ARG A 86 -20.35 3.19 9.64
C ARG A 86 -20.17 1.90 8.86
N GLN A 87 -19.25 1.08 9.33
CA GLN A 87 -18.97 -0.24 8.78
C GLN A 87 -18.88 -1.26 9.90
N GLU A 88 -19.04 -2.52 9.54
CA GLU A 88 -18.98 -3.64 10.44
C GLU A 88 -17.77 -4.50 10.08
N ARG A 89 -16.97 -4.82 11.09
CA ARG A 89 -15.93 -5.83 10.96
C ARG A 89 -16.63 -7.16 11.15
N LEU A 90 -16.61 -8.01 10.13
CA LEU A 90 -17.30 -9.31 10.18
C LEU A 90 -16.41 -10.43 10.69
N LEU A 91 -15.11 -10.33 10.40
CA LEU A 91 -14.16 -11.39 10.71
C LEU A 91 -12.76 -10.82 10.94
N ASP A 92 -12.05 -11.40 11.91
CA ASP A 92 -10.60 -11.30 12.05
C ASP A 92 -9.95 -12.69 11.95
N ALA A 93 -8.80 -12.80 11.30
CA ALA A 93 -8.07 -14.06 11.20
C ALA A 93 -6.56 -13.81 11.22
N ARG A 94 -5.83 -14.65 11.96
CA ARG A 94 -4.37 -14.67 11.94
C ARG A 94 -3.87 -15.80 11.05
N VAL A 95 -3.44 -15.45 9.85
CA VAL A 95 -2.96 -16.40 8.83
C VAL A 95 -1.45 -16.65 8.96
N GLY A 96 -0.71 -15.64 9.44
CA GLY A 96 0.75 -15.66 9.57
C GLY A 96 1.45 -15.00 8.39
N GLU A 97 2.48 -14.20 8.69
CA GLU A 97 3.23 -13.44 7.69
C GLU A 97 4.07 -14.33 6.76
N ASP A 98 4.56 -15.46 7.27
CA ASP A 98 5.32 -16.44 6.51
C ASP A 98 4.44 -17.39 5.68
N ASN A 99 3.10 -17.28 5.79
CA ASN A 99 2.21 -18.12 5.02
C ASN A 99 2.29 -17.75 3.53
N PRO A 100 2.69 -18.66 2.63
CA PRO A 100 2.88 -18.34 1.21
C PRO A 100 1.58 -17.89 0.52
N LYS A 101 0.42 -18.38 0.98
CA LYS A 101 -0.89 -17.96 0.46
C LYS A 101 -1.21 -16.52 0.85
N TYR A 102 -0.91 -16.14 2.10
CA TYR A 102 -1.05 -14.77 2.59
C TYR A 102 -0.16 -13.82 1.82
N ARG A 103 1.12 -14.18 1.64
CA ARG A 103 2.08 -13.37 0.86
C ARG A 103 1.64 -13.20 -0.58
N SER A 104 1.10 -14.26 -1.20
CA SER A 104 0.57 -14.21 -2.57
C SER A 104 -0.60 -13.23 -2.70
N LEU A 105 -1.51 -13.20 -1.72
CA LEU A 105 -2.61 -12.23 -1.67
C LEU A 105 -2.09 -10.79 -1.43
N LEU A 106 -1.08 -10.63 -0.58
CA LEU A 106 -0.49 -9.34 -0.24
C LEU A 106 0.27 -8.69 -1.41
N THR A 107 0.90 -9.49 -2.27
CA THR A 107 1.63 -9.03 -3.45
C THR A 107 0.77 -8.95 -4.72
N GLN A 108 -0.53 -9.19 -4.62
CA GLN A 108 -1.44 -9.09 -5.77
C GLN A 108 -1.41 -7.68 -6.35
N THR A 109 -1.22 -7.58 -7.65
CA THR A 109 -1.39 -6.32 -8.39
C THR A 109 -2.86 -6.14 -8.78
N ALA A 110 -3.27 -4.90 -9.05
CA ALA A 110 -4.65 -4.50 -9.40
C ALA A 110 -5.19 -5.08 -10.73
N ASN A 111 -4.63 -6.18 -11.24
CA ASN A 111 -4.86 -6.73 -12.58
C ASN A 111 -6.03 -7.72 -12.67
N ASP A 112 -6.90 -7.78 -11.67
CA ASP A 112 -8.14 -8.56 -11.77
C ASP A 112 -9.34 -7.62 -11.79
N ASP A 113 -10.24 -7.81 -12.75
CA ASP A 113 -11.47 -7.03 -12.98
C ASP A 113 -12.44 -6.99 -11.77
N ASP A 114 -12.07 -7.66 -10.70
CA ASP A 114 -12.89 -8.10 -9.60
C ASP A 114 -12.56 -7.41 -8.27
N CYS A 115 -11.43 -6.72 -8.16
CA CYS A 115 -11.04 -5.98 -6.97
C CYS A 115 -10.12 -4.80 -7.27
N PHE A 116 -10.18 -3.77 -6.41
CA PHE A 116 -9.24 -2.66 -6.42
C PHE A 116 -8.29 -2.80 -5.22
N VAL A 117 -6.97 -2.71 -5.46
CA VAL A 117 -5.93 -2.94 -4.45
C VAL A 117 -5.21 -1.64 -4.11
N ILE A 118 -5.19 -1.30 -2.82
CA ILE A 118 -4.38 -0.21 -2.24
C ILE A 118 -3.28 -0.88 -1.42
N SER A 119 -2.03 -0.51 -1.62
CA SER A 119 -0.89 -1.23 -1.04
C SER A 119 0.22 -0.29 -0.66
N TRP A 120 0.82 -0.50 0.51
CA TRP A 120 1.94 0.31 0.96
C TRP A 120 2.87 -0.51 1.84
N ARG A 121 4.08 0.00 1.99
CA ARG A 121 5.14 -0.59 2.79
C ARG A 121 5.45 0.29 3.98
N GLU A 122 5.42 -0.27 5.19
CA GLU A 122 5.94 0.40 6.38
C GLU A 122 7.39 -0.02 6.63
N ASP A 123 8.32 0.87 6.31
CA ASP A 123 9.77 0.64 6.35
C ASP A 123 10.49 1.48 7.42
N ARG A 124 9.72 2.19 8.27
CA ARG A 124 10.24 3.05 9.35
C ARG A 124 11.21 4.13 8.85
N ARG A 125 11.00 4.64 7.63
CA ARG A 125 11.87 5.64 6.98
C ARG A 125 13.24 5.11 6.57
N ASP A 126 13.41 3.79 6.50
CA ASP A 126 14.62 3.17 6.00
C ASP A 126 14.30 2.34 4.75
N LEU A 127 14.67 2.84 3.58
CA LEU A 127 14.49 2.14 2.30
C LEU A 127 15.26 0.80 2.25
N ASN A 128 16.24 0.61 3.13
CA ASN A 128 17.02 -0.63 3.26
C ASN A 128 16.58 -1.49 4.44
N ALA A 129 15.41 -1.21 5.04
CA ALA A 129 14.90 -1.99 6.15
C ALA A 129 14.89 -3.49 5.82
N ALA A 130 15.53 -4.31 6.66
CA ALA A 130 15.66 -5.74 6.42
C ALA A 130 14.32 -6.49 6.43
N ASN A 131 13.37 -6.01 7.23
CA ASN A 131 12.05 -6.61 7.42
C ASN A 131 10.96 -5.51 7.37
N PRO A 132 10.71 -4.92 6.20
CA PRO A 132 9.63 -3.95 6.06
C PRO A 132 8.28 -4.68 6.14
N ARG A 133 7.24 -3.98 6.61
CA ARG A 133 5.89 -4.55 6.70
C ARG A 133 5.09 -4.17 5.48
N GLU A 134 4.70 -5.17 4.70
CA GLU A 134 3.76 -4.96 3.59
C GLU A 134 2.33 -4.92 4.12
N GLN A 135 1.55 -3.98 3.61
CA GLN A 135 0.14 -3.80 3.96
C GLN A 135 -0.68 -3.60 2.69
N CYS A 136 -1.91 -4.12 2.68
CA CYS A 136 -2.83 -3.81 1.61
C CYS A 136 -4.29 -3.78 2.07
N ILE A 137 -5.10 -3.07 1.29
CA ILE A 137 -6.55 -3.08 1.33
C ILE A 137 -7.02 -3.57 -0.03
N ILE A 138 -7.89 -4.57 -0.03
CA ILE A 138 -8.49 -5.14 -1.23
C ILE A 138 -9.97 -4.81 -1.21
N LEU A 139 -10.38 -3.80 -1.98
CA LEU A 139 -11.77 -3.43 -2.18
C LEU A 139 -12.41 -4.42 -3.15
N MET A 140 -13.42 -5.14 -2.68
CA MET A 140 -14.14 -6.14 -3.47
C MET A 140 -15.48 -5.60 -4.00
N SER A 141 -16.00 -4.56 -3.38
CA SER A 141 -17.19 -3.78 -3.76
C SER A 141 -17.07 -2.36 -3.18
N GLY A 142 -17.83 -1.41 -3.71
CA GLY A 142 -17.93 -0.02 -3.24
C GLY A 142 -17.01 0.96 -3.98
N TYR A 143 -16.41 0.53 -5.10
CA TYR A 143 -15.48 1.34 -5.89
C TYR A 143 -15.93 1.52 -7.34
N LYS A 144 -16.97 0.81 -7.78
CA LYS A 144 -17.59 0.96 -9.10
C LYS A 144 -18.90 1.72 -9.02
N GLU A 145 -19.27 2.35 -10.12
CA GLU A 145 -20.60 2.94 -10.27
C GLU A 145 -21.68 1.86 -10.16
N GLY A 146 -22.71 2.11 -9.36
CA GLY A 146 -23.80 1.16 -9.10
C GLY A 146 -23.58 0.23 -7.91
N ASP A 147 -22.40 0.20 -7.31
CA ASP A 147 -22.18 -0.52 -6.05
C ASP A 147 -23.02 0.12 -4.93
N SER A 148 -23.87 -0.67 -4.28
CA SER A 148 -24.76 -0.22 -3.19
C SER A 148 -24.15 -0.36 -1.79
N PHE A 149 -23.04 -1.07 -1.69
CA PHE A 149 -22.30 -1.30 -0.44
C PHE A 149 -20.81 -1.46 -0.74
N ALA A 150 -19.99 -1.25 0.28
CA ALA A 150 -18.57 -1.53 0.23
C ALA A 150 -18.25 -2.80 1.02
N ALA A 151 -17.35 -3.61 0.48
CA ALA A 151 -16.79 -4.77 1.16
C ALA A 151 -15.30 -4.86 0.83
N TYR A 152 -14.47 -5.05 1.85
CA TYR A 152 -13.03 -5.05 1.66
C TYR A 152 -12.28 -5.92 2.67
N LEU A 153 -11.10 -6.37 2.25
CA LEU A 153 -10.12 -7.02 3.11
C LEU A 153 -9.04 -6.02 3.50
N ARG A 154 -8.60 -6.05 4.76
CA ARG A 154 -7.38 -5.38 5.21
C ARG A 154 -6.36 -6.42 5.64
N LEU A 155 -5.15 -6.33 5.09
CA LEU A 155 -4.04 -7.22 5.40
C LEU A 155 -2.92 -6.42 6.06
N SER A 156 -2.50 -6.86 7.25
CA SER A 156 -1.33 -6.28 7.95
C SER A 156 -0.76 -7.29 8.93
N ASN A 157 0.57 -7.43 8.99
CA ASN A 157 1.28 -8.23 10.00
C ASN A 157 0.80 -9.69 10.11
N GLY A 158 0.45 -10.34 8.99
CA GLY A 158 -0.09 -11.71 8.98
C GLY A 158 -1.54 -11.82 9.47
N PHE A 159 -2.20 -10.70 9.73
CA PHE A 159 -3.63 -10.63 10.00
C PHE A 159 -4.41 -10.27 8.74
N LEU A 160 -5.64 -10.75 8.72
CA LEU A 160 -6.65 -10.46 7.73
C LEU A 160 -7.93 -10.06 8.45
N TRP A 161 -8.52 -8.94 8.03
CA TRP A 161 -9.82 -8.48 8.53
C TRP A 161 -10.78 -8.28 7.36
N LEU A 162 -12.01 -8.73 7.53
CA LEU A 162 -13.11 -8.50 6.58
C LEU A 162 -14.06 -7.44 7.12
N TYR A 163 -14.32 -6.43 6.32
CA TYR A 163 -15.23 -5.33 6.65
C TYR A 163 -16.32 -5.17 5.59
N THR A 164 -17.47 -4.67 6.02
CA THR A 164 -18.58 -4.35 5.12
C THR A 164 -19.42 -3.16 5.57
N THR A 165 -20.12 -2.54 4.61
CA THR A 165 -21.26 -1.65 4.84
C THR A 165 -22.57 -2.27 4.36
N GLU A 166 -22.57 -3.54 3.95
CA GLU A 166 -23.78 -4.28 3.61
C GLU A 166 -24.73 -4.33 4.81
N THR A 167 -25.99 -3.98 4.59
CA THR A 167 -27.01 -4.09 5.62
C THR A 167 -27.26 -5.55 5.94
N ALA A 168 -27.12 -5.93 7.21
CA ALA A 168 -27.41 -7.27 7.69
C ALA A 168 -28.83 -7.72 7.29
N VAL A 169 -28.94 -8.88 6.66
CA VAL A 169 -30.22 -9.51 6.32
C VAL A 169 -30.89 -10.00 7.61
N GLY A 170 -32.17 -9.62 7.80
CA GLY A 170 -32.99 -10.10 8.90
C GLY A 170 -33.50 -11.54 8.70
N GLY A 171 -34.35 -12.02 9.62
CA GLY A 171 -35.09 -13.28 9.40
C GLY A 171 -34.36 -14.56 9.81
N GLY A 172 -33.53 -14.51 10.86
CA GLY A 172 -32.95 -15.71 11.49
C GLY A 172 -31.57 -16.11 10.96
N ALA A 173 -31.02 -15.40 9.97
CA ALA A 173 -29.61 -15.54 9.59
C ALA A 173 -28.69 -15.18 10.77
N SER A 174 -27.67 -16.00 10.99
CA SER A 174 -26.70 -15.82 12.08
C SER A 174 -25.28 -15.73 11.52
N GLY A 175 -24.37 -15.05 12.22
CA GLY A 175 -22.99 -15.01 11.79
C GLY A 175 -22.80 -14.27 10.47
N LEU A 176 -21.90 -14.80 9.64
CA LEU A 176 -21.59 -14.27 8.31
C LEU A 176 -22.73 -14.41 7.30
N ASP A 177 -23.72 -15.28 7.55
CA ASP A 177 -24.86 -15.48 6.65
C ASP A 177 -25.80 -14.27 6.58
N LYS A 178 -25.65 -13.31 7.50
CA LYS A 178 -26.34 -12.01 7.45
C LYS A 178 -25.82 -11.10 6.32
N TYR A 179 -24.66 -11.40 5.74
CA TYR A 179 -23.98 -10.55 4.74
C TYR A 179 -23.66 -11.35 3.47
N PRO A 180 -24.68 -11.87 2.76
CA PRO A 180 -24.49 -12.80 1.66
C PRO A 180 -23.66 -12.21 0.52
N GLU A 181 -23.82 -10.92 0.20
CA GLU A 181 -23.10 -10.31 -0.92
C GLU A 181 -21.61 -10.15 -0.56
N THR A 182 -21.31 -9.63 0.62
CA THR A 182 -19.95 -9.54 1.16
C THR A 182 -19.28 -10.91 1.18
N MET A 183 -19.97 -11.94 1.67
CA MET A 183 -19.42 -13.29 1.74
C MET A 183 -19.22 -13.91 0.36
N ARG A 184 -20.07 -13.60 -0.63
CA ARG A 184 -19.84 -14.02 -2.02
C ARG A 184 -18.52 -13.45 -2.55
N HIS A 185 -18.28 -12.15 -2.35
CA HIS A 185 -17.04 -11.49 -2.78
C HIS A 185 -15.82 -12.04 -2.03
N ALA A 186 -15.91 -12.17 -0.70
CA ALA A 186 -14.83 -12.70 0.13
C ALA A 186 -14.47 -14.14 -0.25
N ARG A 187 -15.46 -15.02 -0.45
CA ARG A 187 -15.24 -16.41 -0.89
C ARG A 187 -14.51 -16.48 -2.22
N ARG A 188 -14.88 -15.63 -3.18
CA ARG A 188 -14.18 -15.55 -4.47
C ARG A 188 -12.72 -15.12 -4.29
N VAL A 189 -12.47 -14.03 -3.58
CA VAL A 189 -11.10 -13.52 -3.39
C VAL A 189 -10.26 -14.52 -2.59
N LEU A 190 -10.69 -14.94 -1.40
CA LEU A 190 -9.94 -15.86 -0.55
C LEU A 190 -9.78 -17.25 -1.18
N GLY A 191 -10.79 -17.72 -1.93
CA GLY A 191 -10.77 -19.00 -2.63
C GLY A 191 -9.65 -19.07 -3.67
N ARG A 192 -9.40 -17.99 -4.42
CA ARG A 192 -8.31 -17.92 -5.41
C ARG A 192 -6.92 -18.17 -4.80
N TYR A 193 -6.74 -17.79 -3.54
CA TYR A 193 -5.49 -17.94 -2.81
C TYR A 193 -5.48 -19.16 -1.88
N GLY A 194 -6.55 -19.96 -1.87
CA GLY A 194 -6.69 -21.10 -0.96
C GLY A 194 -6.71 -20.71 0.52
N LEU A 195 -7.10 -19.48 0.83
CA LEU A 195 -7.17 -18.92 2.19
C LEU A 195 -8.54 -19.09 2.84
N LEU A 196 -9.55 -19.54 2.10
CA LEU A 196 -10.92 -19.54 2.58
C LEU A 196 -11.10 -20.33 3.88
N SER A 197 -10.63 -21.58 3.93
CA SER A 197 -10.69 -22.41 5.14
C SER A 197 -9.82 -21.85 6.26
N ASP A 198 -8.58 -21.44 5.96
CA ASP A 198 -7.65 -20.87 6.94
C ASP A 198 -8.26 -19.66 7.67
N VAL A 199 -9.05 -18.86 6.96
CA VAL A 199 -9.73 -17.67 7.46
C VAL A 199 -11.02 -18.00 8.21
N LEU A 200 -11.87 -18.86 7.66
CA LEU A 200 -13.17 -19.18 8.26
C LEU A 200 -13.06 -20.10 9.49
N ASP A 201 -12.13 -21.06 9.47
CA ASP A 201 -11.96 -22.03 10.55
C ASP A 201 -11.07 -21.48 11.67
N GLY A 202 -10.14 -20.58 11.34
CA GLY A 202 -9.18 -19.99 12.28
C GLY A 202 -9.52 -18.58 12.76
N GLY A 203 -10.57 -17.97 12.24
CA GLY A 203 -10.93 -16.58 12.52
C GLY A 203 -11.98 -16.38 13.61
N THR A 204 -12.02 -15.20 14.20
CA THR A 204 -13.13 -14.76 15.07
C THR A 204 -14.19 -14.08 14.22
N ILE A 205 -15.43 -14.56 14.32
CA ILE A 205 -16.59 -13.94 13.65
C ILE A 205 -17.21 -12.89 14.60
N HIS A 206 -17.46 -11.70 14.07
CA HIS A 206 -18.11 -10.59 14.77
C HIS A 206 -19.41 -10.28 14.01
N ALA A 207 -20.53 -10.87 14.42
CA ALA A 207 -21.82 -10.74 13.72
C ALA A 207 -23.02 -10.80 14.68
#